data_AF-A0A354NYF2-F1
#
_entry.id   AF-A0A354NYF2-F1
#
_cell.length_a   1.000
_cell.length_b   1.000
_cell.length_c   1.000
_cell.angle_alpha   90.00
_cell.angle_beta   90.00
_cell.angle_gamma   90.00
#
_symmetry.space_group_name_H-M   'P 1'
#
loop_
_entity.id
_entity.type
_entity.pdbx_description
1 polymer ?
#
loop_
_entity_poly.entity_id
_entity_poly.type
_entity_poly.pdbx_seq_one_letter_code
_entity_poly.pdbx_strand_id
1 'polypeptide(L)' 'AAVTAREYGIPAVLGVANATTAIRDGQLLEVSGSEGRIRIL' A
#
# COMPACT_ATOMS: atom_id res chain seq x y z
N ALA A 1 6.25 1.44 -10.71
CA ALA A 1 5.66 1.32 -9.35
C ALA A 1 6.54 0.45 -8.45
N ALA A 2 6.61 -0.87 -8.63
CA ALA A 2 7.38 -1.75 -7.74
C ALA A 2 8.89 -1.48 -7.74
N VAL A 3 9.49 -1.16 -8.89
CA VAL A 3 10.93 -0.81 -8.99
C VAL A 3 11.20 0.50 -8.25
N THR A 4 10.45 1.54 -8.58
CA THR A 4 10.55 2.87 -7.97
C THR A 4 10.41 2.83 -6.44
N ALA A 5 9.44 2.08 -5.91
CA ALA A 5 9.26 1.93 -4.47
C ALA A 5 10.50 1.31 -3.79
N ARG A 6 11.16 0.34 -4.44
CA ARG A 6 12.39 -0.28 -3.94
C ARG A 6 13.58 0.67 -3.97
N GLU A 7 13.71 1.46 -5.03
CA GLU A 7 14.78 2.47 -5.15
C GLU A 7 14.70 3.52 -4.04
N TYR A 8 13.49 3.90 -3.63
CA TYR A 8 13.27 4.86 -2.54
C TYR A 8 13.16 4.22 -1.16
N GLY A 9 13.23 2.89 -1.04
CA GLY A 9 13.07 2.18 0.24
C GLY A 9 11.69 2.35 0.87
N ILE A 10 10.66 2.64 0.07
CA ILE A 10 9.29 2.86 0.54
C ILE A 10 8.53 1.52 0.49
N PRO A 11 7.87 1.09 1.57
CA PRO A 11 7.05 -0.12 1.55
C PRO A 11 5.88 0.05 0.57
N ALA A 12 5.69 -0.94 -0.31
CA ALA A 12 4.62 -0.92 -1.30
C ALA A 12 4.00 -2.31 -1.45
N VAL A 13 2.67 -2.35 -1.59
CA VAL A 13 1.88 -3.56 -1.90
C VAL A 13 1.14 -3.30 -3.21
N LEU A 14 1.20 -4.24 -4.15
CA LEU A 14 0.59 -4.12 -5.47
C LEU A 14 -0.48 -5.20 -5.66
N GLY A 15 -1.42 -4.96 -6.59
CA GLY A 15 -2.44 -5.96 -6.95
C GLY A 15 -3.55 -6.13 -5.92
N VAL A 16 -3.77 -5.15 -5.04
CA VAL A 16 -4.86 -5.18 -4.06
C VAL A 16 -6.18 -4.89 -4.77
N ALA A 17 -7.03 -5.91 -4.88
CA ALA A 17 -8.34 -5.78 -5.50
C ALA A 17 -9.19 -4.72 -4.78
N ASN A 18 -9.89 -3.89 -5.55
CA ASN A 18 -10.81 -2.84 -5.05
C ASN A 18 -10.17 -1.80 -4.10
N ALA A 19 -8.84 -1.67 -4.07
CA ALA A 19 -8.17 -0.76 -3.14
C ALA A 19 -8.65 0.70 -3.26
N THR A 20 -8.81 1.19 -4.48
CA THR A 20 -9.23 2.58 -4.76
C THR A 20 -10.69 2.87 -4.42
N THR A 21 -11.53 1.85 -4.25
CA THR A 21 -12.93 2.01 -3.82
C THR A 21 -13.12 1.74 -2.33
N ALA A 22 -12.24 0.94 -1.72
CA ALA A 22 -12.27 0.63 -0.30
C ALA A 22 -11.59 1.70 0.58
N ILE A 23 -10.57 2.38 0.06
CA ILE A 23 -9.80 3.41 0.77
C ILE A 23 -10.39 4.78 0.46
N ARG A 24 -10.62 5.59 1.50
CA ARG A 24 -11.08 6.98 1.36
C ARG A 24 -9.89 7.94 1.42
N ASP A 25 -10.06 9.10 0.80
CA ASP A 25 -9.06 10.15 0.87
C ASP A 25 -8.88 10.66 2.31
N GLY A 26 -7.64 11.01 2.67
CA GLY A 26 -7.26 11.38 4.04
C GLY A 26 -7.29 10.25 5.08
N GLN A 27 -7.60 9.01 4.68
CA GLN A 27 -7.66 7.88 5.59
C GLN A 27 -6.26 7.40 5.98
N LEU A 28 -6.04 7.17 7.27
CA LEU A 28 -4.76 6.65 7.76
C LEU A 28 -4.68 5.14 7.52
N LEU A 29 -3.56 4.70 6.96
CA LEU A 29 -3.30 3.30 6.63
C LEU A 29 -1.95 2.85 7.17
N GLU A 30 -1.87 1.58 7.56
CA GLU A 30 -0.60 0.87 7.73
C GLU A 30 -0.32 -0.01 6.51
N VAL A 31 0.91 0.03 6.01
CA VAL A 31 1.37 -0.74 4.83
C VAL A 31 2.58 -1.59 5.21
N SER A 32 2.43 -2.92 5.15
CA SER A 32 3.53 -3.88 5.32
C SER A 32 3.92 -4.45 3.97
N GLY A 33 5.02 -3.93 3.40
CA GLY A 33 5.55 -4.38 2.11
C GLY A 33 6.14 -5.79 2.13
N SER A 34 6.62 -6.26 3.29
CA SER A 34 7.18 -7.61 3.48
C SER A 34 6.10 -8.68 3.55
N GLU A 35 4.97 -8.39 4.19
CA GLU A 35 3.84 -9.32 4.33
C GLU A 35 2.84 -9.19 3.17
N GLY A 36 2.95 -8.14 2.34
CA GLY A 36 1.99 -7.86 1.28
C GLY A 36 0.62 -7.42 1.81
N ARG A 37 0.59 -6.72 2.95
CA ARG A 37 -0.65 -6.38 3.67
C ARG A 37 -0.86 -4.87 3.82
N ILE A 38 -2.11 -4.45 3.75
CA ILE A 38 -2.58 -3.09 4.08
C ILE A 38 -3.62 -3.19 5.20
N ARG A 39 -3.59 -2.28 6.18
CA ARG A 39 -4.61 -2.16 7.23
C ARG A 39 -5.12 -0.73 7.33
N ILE A 40 -6.43 -0.60 7.51
CA ILE A 40 -7.10 0.66 7.82
C ILE A 40 -7.01 0.88 9.34
N LEU A 41 -6.70 2.11 9.76
CA LEU A 41 -6.66 2.52 11.16
C LEU A 41 -7.88 3.36 11.55
#